data_AF-A0A433F3U0-F1
#
_entry.id   AF-A0A433F3U0-F1
#
_cell.length_a   1.000
_cell.length_b   1.000
_cell.length_c   1.000
_cell.angle_alpha   90.00
_cell.angle_beta   90.00
_cell.angle_gamma   90.00
#
_symmetry.space_group_name_H-M   'P 1'
#
loop_
_entity.id
_entity.type
_entity.pdbx_description
1 polymer ?
#
loop_
_entity_poly.entity_id
_entity_poly.type
_entity_poly.pdbx_seq_one_letter_code
_entity_poly.pdbx_strand_id
1 'polypeptide(L)'
;MSVWKKLVTAVKGGANEAAQSVVDSQAIRILEQEIREAKEELRKSDHARTQILAKCKLSQQKVASFNSSIEEYEAHARKAIDNDRQLALDCAQKVSELKEEQAQEQAYLDQFQQSEKQLAQNIQQAKANLRRLEQQVDMVKATESVQKAQVAVSSRHMGANSKMKTATESLSRIQDKQKMRNAELQAAEELATEESSSDLEKRLSEAGIKGGKTSANDELARILGK
;
A
#
# COMPACT_ATOMS: atom_id res chain seq x y z
N MET A 1 -12.70 -4.40 26.84
CA MET A 1 -13.39 -5.13 25.75
C MET A 1 -13.57 -4.17 24.57
N SER A 2 -12.79 -4.36 23.50
CA SER A 2 -12.73 -3.45 22.35
C SER A 2 -14.09 -3.28 21.66
N VAL A 3 -14.43 -2.04 21.31
CA VAL A 3 -15.65 -1.62 20.57
C VAL A 3 -15.87 -2.46 19.31
N TRP A 4 -14.77 -2.91 18.70
CA TRP A 4 -14.74 -3.79 17.55
C TRP A 4 -15.45 -5.13 17.80
N LYS A 5 -15.32 -5.71 19.00
CA LYS A 5 -15.97 -7.00 19.36
C LYS A 5 -17.48 -6.82 19.59
N LYS A 6 -17.93 -5.62 20.00
CA LYS A 6 -19.36 -5.32 20.15
C LYS A 6 -20.03 -5.10 18.79
N LEU A 7 -19.35 -4.45 17.85
CA LEU A 7 -19.83 -4.29 16.47
C LEU A 7 -19.96 -5.64 15.74
N VAL A 8 -18.98 -6.53 15.85
CA VAL A 8 -19.02 -7.86 15.22
C VAL A 8 -20.12 -8.76 15.83
N THR A 9 -20.45 -8.58 17.12
CA THR A 9 -21.49 -9.37 17.78
C THR A 9 -22.90 -8.91 17.40
N ALA A 10 -23.10 -7.61 17.13
CA ALA A 10 -24.37 -7.07 16.64
C ALA A 10 -24.70 -7.55 15.21
N VAL A 11 -23.67 -7.73 14.36
CA VAL A 11 -23.83 -8.24 12.98
C VAL A 11 -24.26 -9.71 12.94
N LYS A 12 -23.96 -10.51 13.96
CA LYS A 12 -24.22 -11.97 13.98
C LYS A 12 -25.62 -12.34 14.48
N GLY A 13 -26.38 -11.39 15.00
CA GLY A 13 -27.72 -11.58 15.58
C GLY A 13 -28.79 -10.75 14.89
N GLY A 14 -29.18 -11.16 13.68
CA GLY A 14 -30.41 -10.81 12.94
C GLY A 14 -31.09 -9.44 13.18
N ALA A 15 -30.97 -8.53 12.21
CA ALA A 15 -32.00 -7.54 11.91
C ALA A 15 -31.88 -7.03 10.45
N ASN A 16 -33.03 -6.95 9.78
CA ASN A 16 -33.36 -6.32 8.50
C ASN A 16 -32.30 -5.40 7.85
N GLU A 17 -32.07 -5.48 6.54
CA GLU A 17 -31.10 -4.66 5.76
C GLU A 17 -31.21 -3.13 6.03
N ALA A 18 -32.41 -2.65 6.39
CA ALA A 18 -32.65 -1.26 6.77
C ALA A 18 -32.07 -0.87 8.15
N ALA A 19 -32.00 -1.79 9.11
CA ALA A 19 -31.41 -1.57 10.43
C ALA A 19 -29.87 -1.61 10.38
N GLN A 20 -29.29 -2.43 9.50
CA GLN A 20 -27.85 -2.50 9.26
C GLN A 20 -27.30 -1.17 8.71
N SER A 21 -27.97 -0.56 7.70
CA SER A 21 -27.46 0.68 7.08
C SER A 21 -27.43 1.90 8.02
N VAL A 22 -28.36 1.98 9.00
CA VAL A 22 -28.38 3.07 9.99
C VAL A 22 -27.23 2.90 10.97
N VAL A 23 -26.98 1.67 11.44
CA VAL A 23 -25.85 1.35 12.33
C VAL A 23 -24.51 1.55 11.60
N ASP A 24 -24.42 1.17 10.32
CA ASP A 24 -23.22 1.33 9.50
C ASP A 24 -22.90 2.80 9.22
N SER A 25 -23.89 3.64 8.93
CA SER A 25 -23.69 5.08 8.74
C SER A 25 -23.21 5.79 10.01
N GLN A 26 -23.69 5.35 11.19
CA GLN A 26 -23.25 5.87 12.47
C GLN A 26 -21.82 5.39 12.80
N ALA A 27 -21.48 4.16 12.44
CA ALA A 27 -20.12 3.63 12.61
C ALA A 27 -19.10 4.39 11.74
N ILE A 28 -19.43 4.73 10.49
CA ILE A 28 -18.58 5.55 9.62
C ILE A 28 -18.36 6.94 10.24
N ARG A 29 -19.43 7.59 10.74
CA ARG A 29 -19.32 8.90 11.39
C ARG A 29 -18.42 8.88 12.64
N ILE A 30 -18.54 7.82 13.45
CA ILE A 30 -17.67 7.63 14.62
C ILE A 30 -16.21 7.45 14.17
N LEU A 31 -15.96 6.60 13.16
CA LEU A 31 -14.60 6.41 12.62
C LEU A 31 -14.00 7.71 12.07
N GLU A 32 -14.78 8.55 11.38
CA GLU A 32 -14.34 9.86 10.90
C GLU A 32 -13.98 10.81 12.06
N GLN A 33 -14.73 10.76 13.16
CA GLN A 33 -14.40 11.53 14.36
C GLN A 33 -13.10 11.02 14.98
N GLU A 34 -12.95 9.72 15.19
CA GLU A 34 -11.74 9.09 15.71
C GLU A 34 -10.51 9.41 14.84
N ILE A 35 -10.66 9.42 13.51
CA ILE A 35 -9.60 9.84 12.57
C ILE A 35 -9.22 11.30 12.78
N ARG A 36 -10.18 12.20 12.99
CA ARG A 36 -9.90 13.62 13.27
C ARG A 36 -9.18 13.81 14.61
N GLU A 37 -9.64 13.13 15.65
CA GLU A 37 -9.00 13.17 16.97
C GLU A 37 -7.57 12.61 16.91
N ALA A 38 -7.36 11.49 16.20
CA ALA A 38 -6.05 10.92 15.96
C ALA A 38 -5.11 11.87 15.19
N LYS A 39 -5.63 12.64 14.21
CA LYS A 39 -4.85 13.67 13.51
C LYS A 39 -4.39 14.79 14.44
N GLU A 40 -5.27 15.26 15.31
CA GLU A 40 -4.94 16.31 16.27
C GLU A 40 -3.88 15.84 17.25
N GLU A 41 -4.02 14.63 17.78
CA GLU A 41 -3.04 14.04 18.69
C GLU A 41 -1.68 13.80 18.01
N LEU A 42 -1.70 13.43 16.74
CA LEU A 42 -0.49 13.28 15.93
C LEU A 42 0.21 14.63 15.72
N ARG A 43 -0.53 15.73 15.54
CA ARG A 43 0.06 17.08 15.50
C ARG A 43 0.69 17.47 16.82
N LYS A 44 0.07 17.16 17.96
CA LYS A 44 0.66 17.40 19.29
C LYS A 44 1.94 16.58 19.46
N SER A 45 1.93 15.33 19.01
CA SER A 45 3.11 14.45 19.02
C SER A 45 4.25 15.01 18.15
N ASP A 46 3.96 15.52 16.96
CA ASP A 46 4.94 16.21 16.11
C ASP A 46 5.53 17.46 16.81
N HIS A 47 4.70 18.23 17.52
CA HIS A 47 5.17 19.37 18.29
C HIS A 47 6.08 18.95 19.45
N ALA A 48 5.68 17.93 20.23
CA ALA A 48 6.51 17.36 21.30
C ALA A 48 7.85 16.85 20.76
N ARG A 49 7.85 16.18 19.60
CA ARG A 49 9.08 15.75 18.93
C ARG A 49 9.98 16.93 18.57
N THR A 50 9.39 18.03 18.08
CA THR A 50 10.14 19.25 17.76
C THR A 50 10.82 19.84 19.00
N GLN A 51 10.15 19.80 20.16
CA GLN A 51 10.74 20.24 21.42
C GLN A 51 11.92 19.35 21.86
N ILE A 52 11.81 18.03 21.71
CA ILE A 52 12.94 17.12 21.98
C ILE A 52 14.10 17.39 21.03
N LEU A 53 13.81 17.58 19.73
CA LEU A 53 14.84 17.91 18.76
C LEU A 53 15.57 19.22 19.09
N ALA A 54 14.85 20.22 19.61
CA ALA A 54 15.46 21.45 20.10
C ALA A 54 16.40 21.19 21.29
N LYS A 55 16.00 20.34 22.25
CA LYS A 55 16.87 19.90 23.35
C LYS A 55 18.11 19.17 22.86
N CYS A 56 17.99 18.28 21.87
CA CYS A 56 19.14 17.62 21.23
C CYS A 56 20.13 18.66 20.68
N LYS A 57 19.63 19.67 19.95
CA LYS A 57 20.50 20.71 19.36
C LYS A 57 21.21 21.55 20.42
N LEU A 58 20.51 21.94 21.48
CA LEU A 58 21.10 22.71 22.58
C LEU A 58 22.18 21.89 23.30
N SER A 59 21.89 20.64 23.63
CA SER A 59 22.85 19.75 24.30
C SER A 59 24.07 19.47 23.41
N GLN A 60 23.86 19.27 22.10
CA GLN A 60 24.93 19.13 21.12
C GLN A 60 25.83 20.37 21.04
N GLN A 61 25.24 21.57 21.03
CA GLN A 61 26.01 22.82 21.07
C GLN A 61 26.83 22.95 22.37
N LYS A 62 26.25 22.53 23.50
CA LYS A 62 26.93 22.56 24.79
C LYS A 62 28.10 21.57 24.85
N VAL A 63 27.93 20.33 24.39
CA VAL A 63 29.04 19.38 24.21
C VAL A 63 30.13 19.96 23.33
N ALA A 64 29.78 20.58 22.20
CA ALA A 64 30.75 21.20 21.31
C ALA A 64 31.52 22.35 21.99
N SER A 65 30.84 23.16 22.83
CA SER A 65 31.48 24.23 23.60
C SER A 65 32.45 23.71 24.66
N PHE A 66 32.13 22.57 25.29
CA PHE A 66 33.05 21.90 26.21
C PHE A 66 34.26 21.35 25.47
N ASN A 67 34.08 20.71 24.32
CA ASN A 67 35.19 20.22 23.50
C ASN A 67 36.15 21.35 23.11
N SER A 68 35.62 22.51 22.68
CA SER A 68 36.44 23.69 22.38
C SER A 68 37.22 24.18 23.60
N SER A 69 36.56 24.31 24.76
CA SER A 69 37.21 24.71 26.01
C SER A 69 38.31 23.72 26.42
N ILE A 70 38.05 22.41 26.30
CA ILE A 70 39.02 21.36 26.58
C ILE A 70 40.26 21.52 25.70
N GLU A 71 40.08 21.70 24.39
CA GLU A 71 41.19 21.90 23.45
C GLU A 71 42.01 23.16 23.78
N GLU A 72 41.35 24.25 24.16
CA GLU A 72 42.00 25.49 24.58
C GLU A 72 42.86 25.30 25.83
N TYR A 73 42.29 24.72 26.91
CA TYR A 73 43.04 24.50 28.15
C TYR A 73 44.14 23.43 27.99
N GLU A 74 43.94 22.41 27.15
CA GLU A 74 45.02 21.47 26.79
C GLU A 74 46.16 22.19 26.06
N ALA A 75 45.86 23.12 25.15
CA ALA A 75 46.88 23.92 24.48
C ALA A 75 47.60 24.87 25.44
N HIS A 76 46.90 25.46 26.42
CA HIS A 76 47.49 26.27 27.48
C HIS A 76 48.43 25.45 28.37
N ALA A 77 48.01 24.25 28.80
CA ALA A 77 48.84 23.34 29.59
C ALA A 77 50.14 22.97 28.86
N ARG A 78 50.06 22.65 27.57
CA ARG A 78 51.24 22.32 26.74
C ARG A 78 52.21 23.49 26.60
N LYS A 79 51.72 24.74 26.57
CA LYS A 79 52.58 25.94 26.53
C LYS A 79 53.22 26.27 27.88
N ALA A 80 52.50 25.99 28.97
CA ALA A 80 52.95 26.32 30.32
C ALA A 80 53.97 25.32 30.88
N ILE A 81 53.99 24.06 30.43
CA ILE A 81 54.74 22.97 31.08
C ILE A 81 56.24 23.24 31.26
N ASP A 82 56.88 23.96 30.33
CA ASP A 82 58.32 24.22 30.35
C ASP A 82 58.70 25.46 31.17
N ASN A 83 57.75 26.37 31.43
CA ASN A 83 58.02 27.68 32.04
C ASN A 83 57.31 27.89 33.38
N ASP A 84 56.12 27.31 33.55
CA ASP A 84 55.31 27.41 34.76
C ASP A 84 54.54 26.09 34.97
N ARG A 85 55.16 25.20 35.76
CA ARG A 85 54.62 23.88 36.04
C ARG A 85 53.34 23.94 36.86
N GLN A 86 53.16 24.95 37.71
CA GLN A 86 51.95 25.07 38.52
C GLN A 86 50.76 25.49 37.64
N LEU A 87 50.96 26.47 36.75
CA LEU A 87 49.95 26.85 35.76
C LEU A 87 49.56 25.67 34.84
N ALA A 88 50.54 24.85 34.44
CA ALA A 88 50.26 23.64 33.65
C ALA A 88 49.39 22.62 34.41
N LEU A 89 49.62 22.44 35.71
CA LEU A 89 48.79 21.59 36.57
C LEU A 89 47.37 22.16 36.73
N ASP A 90 47.23 23.47 36.92
CA ASP A 90 45.91 24.12 37.03
C ASP A 90 45.11 23.98 35.73
N CYS A 91 45.76 24.13 34.56
CA CYS A 91 45.12 23.89 33.27
C CYS A 91 44.67 22.43 33.11
N ALA A 92 45.52 21.47 33.52
CA ALA A 92 45.18 20.04 33.47
C ALA A 92 44.01 19.69 34.40
N GLN A 93 43.97 20.28 35.60
CA GLN A 93 42.84 20.15 36.51
C GLN A 93 41.56 20.67 35.87
N LYS A 94 41.62 21.84 35.21
CA LYS A 94 40.45 22.41 34.53
C LYS A 94 39.95 21.54 33.39
N VAL A 95 40.85 20.93 32.62
CA VAL A 95 40.49 19.96 31.59
C VAL A 95 39.78 18.74 32.17
N SER A 96 40.19 18.25 33.34
CA SER A 96 39.53 17.13 34.02
C SER A 96 38.09 17.48 34.37
N GLU A 97 37.85 18.64 34.98
CA GLU A 97 36.50 19.13 35.31
C GLU A 97 35.62 19.26 34.06
N LEU A 98 36.15 19.88 33.00
CA LEU A 98 35.41 20.06 31.75
C LEU A 98 35.07 18.71 31.08
N LYS A 99 35.95 17.71 31.18
CA LYS A 99 35.69 16.35 30.66
C LYS A 99 34.58 15.66 31.43
N GLU A 100 34.50 15.84 32.74
CA GLU A 100 33.40 15.31 33.55
C GLU A 100 32.06 15.96 33.18
N GLU A 101 32.01 17.29 33.04
CA GLU A 101 30.81 18.01 32.61
C GLU A 101 30.40 17.63 31.18
N GLN A 102 31.37 17.50 30.27
CA GLN A 102 31.16 17.08 28.89
C GLN A 102 30.59 15.66 28.80
N ALA A 103 31.08 14.73 29.62
CA ALA A 103 30.58 13.36 29.65
C ALA A 103 29.13 13.30 30.17
N GLN A 104 28.79 14.11 31.19
CA GLN A 104 27.41 14.21 31.68
C GLN A 104 26.48 14.80 30.62
N GLU A 105 26.90 15.88 29.95
CA GLU A 105 26.10 16.50 28.88
C GLU A 105 25.94 15.56 27.67
N GLN A 106 26.99 14.81 27.31
CA GLN A 106 26.93 13.80 26.25
C GLN A 106 25.90 12.70 26.59
N ALA A 107 25.84 12.25 27.85
CA ALA A 107 24.83 11.28 28.27
C ALA A 107 23.39 11.83 28.11
N TYR A 108 23.16 13.11 28.40
CA TYR A 108 21.86 13.75 28.14
C TYR A 108 21.56 13.83 26.64
N LEU A 109 22.54 14.23 25.83
CA LEU A 109 22.41 14.27 24.37
C LEU A 109 21.99 12.92 23.81
N ASP A 110 22.67 11.85 24.23
CA ASP A 110 22.40 10.48 23.77
C ASP A 110 20.98 10.04 24.13
N GLN A 111 20.52 10.34 25.36
CA GLN A 111 19.15 10.04 25.79
C GLN A 111 18.10 10.82 24.99
N PHE A 112 18.34 12.11 24.72
CA PHE A 112 17.43 12.90 23.90
C PHE A 112 17.38 12.40 22.46
N GLN A 113 18.53 12.05 21.86
CA GLN A 113 18.58 11.49 20.51
C GLN A 113 17.86 10.14 20.41
N GLN A 114 18.02 9.27 21.40
CA GLN A 114 17.29 8.00 21.46
C GLN A 114 15.78 8.24 21.54
N SER A 115 15.35 9.16 22.42
CA SER A 115 13.94 9.53 22.59
C SER A 115 13.35 10.14 21.31
N GLU A 116 14.11 11.02 20.65
CA GLU A 116 13.74 11.66 19.39
C GLU A 116 13.53 10.61 18.28
N LYS A 117 14.47 9.67 18.13
CA LYS A 117 14.40 8.60 17.13
C LYS A 117 13.20 7.68 17.37
N GLN A 118 12.96 7.28 18.61
CA GLN A 118 11.81 6.43 18.96
C GLN A 118 10.50 7.15 18.66
N LEU A 119 10.39 8.42 19.03
CA LEU A 119 9.19 9.22 18.78
C LEU A 119 8.98 9.45 17.28
N ALA A 120 10.04 9.69 16.51
CA ALA A 120 9.99 9.82 15.06
C ALA A 120 9.41 8.56 14.39
N GLN A 121 9.90 7.39 14.79
CA GLN A 121 9.44 6.10 14.27
C GLN A 121 7.96 5.85 14.61
N ASN A 122 7.57 6.09 15.87
CA ASN A 122 6.19 5.90 16.31
C ASN A 122 5.23 6.83 15.56
N ILE A 123 5.59 8.11 15.40
CA ILE A 123 4.81 9.09 14.64
C ILE A 123 4.68 8.65 13.18
N GLN A 124 5.76 8.18 12.56
CA GLN A 124 5.73 7.74 11.16
C GLN A 124 4.80 6.53 10.97
N GLN A 125 4.85 5.55 11.88
CA GLN A 125 3.94 4.40 11.86
C GLN A 125 2.49 4.83 12.07
N ALA A 126 2.23 5.74 13.01
CA ALA A 126 0.90 6.29 13.25
C ALA A 126 0.35 7.03 12.02
N LYS A 127 1.18 7.86 11.36
CA LYS A 127 0.83 8.55 10.09
C LYS A 127 0.44 7.56 9.00
N ALA A 128 1.22 6.49 8.82
CA ALA A 128 0.93 5.46 7.81
C ALA A 128 -0.38 4.72 8.10
N ASN A 129 -0.61 4.33 9.35
CA ASN A 129 -1.83 3.67 9.77
C ASN A 129 -3.06 4.56 9.62
N LEU A 130 -2.95 5.84 9.99
CA LEU A 130 -4.00 6.83 9.83
C LEU A 130 -4.38 6.99 8.35
N ARG A 131 -3.38 7.15 7.47
CA ARG A 131 -3.63 7.24 6.02
C ARG A 131 -4.35 6.02 5.46
N ARG A 132 -3.98 4.82 5.94
CA ARG A 132 -4.68 3.57 5.56
C ARG A 132 -6.14 3.59 6.04
N LEU A 133 -6.41 4.03 7.27
CA LEU A 133 -7.77 4.12 7.81
C LEU A 133 -8.62 5.12 7.02
N GLU A 134 -8.06 6.28 6.66
CA GLU A 134 -8.74 7.26 5.80
C GLU A 134 -9.16 6.67 4.47
N GLN A 135 -8.23 5.99 3.77
CA GLN A 135 -8.52 5.33 2.49
C GLN A 135 -9.61 4.26 2.62
N GLN A 136 -9.61 3.51 3.73
CA GLN A 136 -10.65 2.50 4.00
C GLN A 136 -12.02 3.15 4.21
N VAL A 137 -12.08 4.26 4.95
CA VAL A 137 -13.32 5.02 5.15
C VAL A 137 -13.83 5.57 3.82
N ASP A 138 -12.95 6.15 2.99
CA ASP A 138 -13.33 6.68 1.68
C ASP A 138 -13.88 5.60 0.75
N MET A 139 -13.25 4.43 0.71
CA MET A 139 -13.72 3.27 -0.06
C MET A 139 -15.10 2.79 0.39
N VAL A 140 -15.33 2.71 1.70
CA VAL A 140 -16.63 2.31 2.27
C VAL A 140 -17.70 3.33 1.89
N LYS A 141 -17.43 4.64 2.00
CA LYS A 141 -18.37 5.70 1.61
C LYS A 141 -18.68 5.69 0.13
N ALA A 142 -17.68 5.45 -0.72
CA ALA A 142 -17.89 5.30 -2.17
C ALA A 142 -18.80 4.10 -2.47
N THR A 143 -18.58 2.97 -1.81
CA THR A 143 -19.40 1.77 -1.95
C THR A 143 -20.85 2.02 -1.50
N GLU A 144 -21.04 2.70 -0.36
CA GLU A 144 -22.36 3.10 0.13
C GLU A 144 -23.08 4.04 -0.86
N SER A 145 -22.36 4.98 -1.48
CA SER A 145 -22.90 5.88 -2.49
C SER A 145 -23.35 5.14 -3.75
N VAL A 146 -22.56 4.19 -4.24
CA VAL A 146 -22.91 3.34 -5.39
C VAL A 146 -24.17 2.52 -5.08
N GLN A 147 -24.25 1.89 -3.90
CA GLN A 147 -25.42 1.12 -3.49
C GLN A 147 -26.69 2.00 -3.42
N LYS A 148 -26.60 3.20 -2.82
CA LYS A 148 -27.72 4.16 -2.80
C LYS A 148 -28.15 4.57 -4.20
N ALA A 149 -27.20 4.82 -5.10
CA ALA A 149 -27.49 5.15 -6.50
C ALA A 149 -28.18 3.99 -7.22
N GLN A 150 -27.73 2.75 -7.02
CA GLN A 150 -28.36 1.55 -7.59
C GLN A 150 -29.81 1.39 -7.10
N VAL A 151 -30.07 1.60 -5.81
CA VAL A 151 -31.43 1.58 -5.24
C VAL A 151 -32.31 2.71 -5.80
N ALA A 152 -31.76 3.92 -5.95
CA ALA A 152 -32.49 5.05 -6.54
C ALA A 152 -32.84 4.82 -8.03
N VAL A 153 -31.94 4.19 -8.79
CA VAL A 153 -32.16 3.84 -10.19
C VAL A 153 -33.19 2.71 -10.32
N SER A 154 -33.07 1.64 -9.52
CA SER A 154 -34.03 0.52 -9.57
C SER A 154 -35.45 0.95 -9.15
N SER A 155 -35.57 1.77 -8.11
CA SER A 155 -36.86 2.34 -7.67
C SER A 155 -37.47 3.29 -8.70
N ARG A 156 -36.67 4.09 -9.41
CA ARG A 156 -37.12 4.93 -10.54
C ARG A 156 -37.54 4.11 -11.76
N HIS A 157 -36.93 2.95 -11.99
CA HIS A 157 -37.32 2.05 -13.08
C HIS A 157 -38.59 1.23 -12.79
N MET A 158 -39.03 1.04 -11.55
CA MET A 158 -40.29 0.29 -11.30
C MET A 158 -41.55 0.98 -11.85
N GLY A 159 -41.56 2.31 -12.03
CA GLY A 159 -42.70 3.04 -12.60
C GLY A 159 -42.74 3.13 -14.13
N ALA A 160 -41.59 3.03 -14.82
CA ALA A 160 -41.47 3.29 -16.26
C ALA A 160 -40.90 2.11 -17.09
N ASN A 161 -40.33 1.07 -16.44
CA ASN A 161 -39.58 0.01 -17.12
C ASN A 161 -40.42 -1.17 -17.61
N SER A 162 -41.69 -1.35 -17.19
CA SER A 162 -42.45 -2.52 -17.67
C SER A 162 -42.74 -2.45 -19.18
N LYS A 163 -42.93 -1.24 -19.73
CA LYS A 163 -43.23 -1.07 -21.16
C LYS A 163 -41.99 -1.00 -22.05
N MET A 164 -40.86 -0.50 -21.53
CA MET A 164 -39.62 -0.36 -22.32
C MET A 164 -38.75 -1.62 -22.28
N LYS A 165 -38.66 -2.33 -21.14
CA LYS A 165 -37.96 -3.62 -21.05
C LYS A 165 -38.55 -4.65 -22.01
N THR A 166 -39.88 -4.69 -22.14
CA THR A 166 -40.58 -5.57 -23.11
C THR A 166 -40.21 -5.25 -24.56
N ALA A 167 -39.98 -3.97 -24.89
CA ALA A 167 -39.58 -3.55 -26.23
C ALA A 167 -38.09 -3.85 -26.51
N THR A 168 -37.19 -3.58 -25.56
CA THR A 168 -35.75 -3.82 -25.72
C THR A 168 -35.38 -5.30 -25.68
N GLU A 169 -36.04 -6.11 -24.84
CA GLU A 169 -35.91 -7.58 -24.86
C GLU A 169 -36.43 -8.15 -26.17
N SER A 170 -37.53 -7.60 -26.72
CA SER A 170 -38.01 -8.01 -28.05
C SER A 170 -37.00 -7.68 -29.15
N LEU A 171 -36.32 -6.54 -29.07
CA LEU A 171 -35.34 -6.09 -30.06
C LEU A 171 -34.02 -6.88 -29.98
N SER A 172 -33.50 -7.15 -28.77
CA SER A 172 -32.33 -8.02 -28.55
C SER A 172 -32.60 -9.42 -29.07
N ARG A 173 -33.79 -9.97 -28.78
CA ARG A 173 -34.20 -11.30 -29.25
C ARG A 173 -34.35 -11.37 -30.77
N ILE A 174 -34.75 -10.29 -31.44
CA ILE A 174 -34.78 -10.21 -32.92
C ILE A 174 -33.35 -10.16 -33.48
N GLN A 175 -32.46 -9.38 -32.87
CA GLN A 175 -31.06 -9.29 -33.29
C GLN A 175 -30.30 -10.61 -33.11
N ASP A 176 -30.51 -11.32 -31.99
CA ASP A 176 -29.87 -12.61 -31.74
C ASP A 176 -30.37 -13.68 -32.74
N LYS A 177 -31.66 -13.63 -33.10
CA LYS A 177 -32.23 -14.49 -34.15
C LYS A 177 -31.64 -14.21 -35.53
N GLN A 178 -31.35 -12.95 -35.84
CA GLN A 178 -30.70 -12.56 -37.09
C GLN A 178 -29.23 -12.97 -37.14
N LYS A 179 -28.49 -12.82 -36.03
CA LYS A 179 -27.10 -13.28 -35.92
C LYS A 179 -26.97 -14.79 -36.05
N MET A 180 -27.85 -15.53 -35.37
CA MET A 180 -27.90 -16.99 -35.48
C MET A 180 -28.16 -17.45 -36.91
N ARG A 181 -29.11 -16.80 -37.61
CA ARG A 181 -29.41 -17.13 -39.01
C ARG A 181 -28.25 -16.82 -39.97
N ASN A 182 -27.51 -15.75 -39.74
CA ASN A 182 -26.28 -15.47 -40.51
C ASN A 182 -25.18 -16.48 -40.23
N ALA A 183 -24.99 -16.89 -38.96
CA ALA A 183 -24.00 -17.91 -38.60
C ALA A 183 -24.36 -19.28 -39.18
N GLU A 184 -25.65 -19.65 -39.21
CA GLU A 184 -26.13 -20.87 -39.88
C GLU A 184 -25.88 -20.84 -41.39
N LEU A 185 -26.12 -19.70 -42.05
CA LEU A 185 -25.82 -19.51 -43.47
C LEU A 185 -24.31 -19.64 -43.76
N GLN A 186 -23.47 -19.04 -42.91
CA GLN A 186 -22.02 -19.09 -43.05
C GLN A 186 -21.47 -20.49 -42.78
N ALA A 187 -22.00 -21.19 -41.77
CA ALA A 187 -21.66 -22.58 -41.49
C ALA A 187 -22.12 -23.52 -42.62
N ALA A 188 -23.28 -23.27 -43.23
CA ALA A 188 -23.73 -24.04 -44.39
C ALA A 188 -22.82 -23.83 -45.61
N GLU A 189 -22.31 -22.61 -45.81
CA GLU A 189 -21.36 -22.28 -46.88
C GLU A 189 -19.97 -22.90 -46.62
N GLU A 190 -19.50 -22.90 -45.37
CA GLU A 190 -18.28 -23.60 -44.96
C GLU A 190 -18.40 -25.11 -45.14
N LEU A 191 -19.51 -25.73 -44.73
CA LEU A 191 -19.76 -27.17 -44.94
C LEU A 191 -19.81 -27.53 -46.43
N ALA A 192 -20.44 -26.71 -47.27
CA ALA A 192 -20.45 -26.91 -48.72
C ALA A 192 -19.03 -26.78 -49.32
N THR A 193 -18.19 -25.91 -48.76
CA THR A 193 -16.81 -25.71 -49.19
C THR A 193 -15.91 -26.86 -48.73
N GLU A 194 -16.07 -27.36 -47.51
CA GLU A 194 -15.35 -28.55 -46.99
C GLU A 194 -15.70 -29.82 -47.77
N GLU A 195 -16.98 -30.02 -48.13
CA GLU A 195 -17.39 -31.13 -48.99
C GLU A 195 -16.66 -31.09 -50.35
N SER A 196 -16.50 -29.89 -50.93
CA SER A 196 -15.76 -29.72 -52.19
C SER A 196 -14.24 -29.93 -52.09
N SER A 197 -13.65 -29.58 -50.93
CA SER A 197 -12.22 -29.75 -50.63
C SER A 197 -11.84 -31.22 -50.44
N SER A 198 -12.67 -31.96 -49.70
CA SER A 198 -12.45 -33.38 -49.42
C SER A 198 -12.51 -34.27 -50.67
N ASP A 199 -13.29 -33.84 -51.67
CA ASP A 199 -13.42 -34.54 -52.95
C ASP A 199 -12.19 -34.34 -53.85
N LEU A 200 -11.57 -33.16 -53.83
CA LEU A 200 -10.33 -32.87 -54.57
C LEU A 200 -9.13 -33.64 -53.97
N GLU A 201 -9.05 -33.72 -52.65
CA GLU A 201 -7.94 -34.32 -51.92
C GLU A 201 -7.96 -35.86 -52.00
N LYS A 202 -9.17 -36.46 -51.97
CA LYS A 202 -9.35 -37.88 -52.34
C LYS A 202 -8.87 -38.16 -53.76
N ARG A 203 -9.29 -37.34 -54.74
CA ARG A 203 -8.88 -37.50 -56.16
C ARG A 203 -7.37 -37.31 -56.38
N LEU A 204 -6.71 -36.45 -55.61
CA LEU A 204 -5.24 -36.27 -55.64
C LEU A 204 -4.48 -37.46 -55.02
N SER A 205 -5.02 -38.08 -53.96
CA SER A 205 -4.44 -39.27 -53.34
C SER A 205 -4.56 -40.51 -54.22
N GLU A 206 -5.70 -40.71 -54.89
CA GLU A 206 -5.92 -41.78 -55.85
C GLU A 206 -5.03 -41.62 -57.10
N ALA A 207 -4.66 -40.38 -57.44
CA ALA A 207 -3.73 -40.07 -58.53
C ALA A 207 -2.23 -40.23 -58.16
N GLY A 208 -1.89 -40.49 -56.89
CA GLY A 208 -0.53 -40.87 -56.48
C GLY A 208 0.53 -39.76 -56.38
N ILE A 209 0.14 -38.50 -56.16
CA ILE A 209 1.05 -37.33 -56.24
C ILE A 209 1.31 -36.69 -54.85
N LYS A 210 2.01 -37.41 -53.94
CA LYS A 210 2.73 -36.98 -52.70
C LYS A 210 2.89 -38.23 -51.81
N GLY A 211 4.03 -38.87 -51.49
CA GLY A 211 5.43 -38.47 -51.30
C GLY A 211 5.63 -38.04 -49.83
N GLY A 212 6.34 -38.71 -48.90
CA GLY A 212 7.08 -39.97 -48.80
C GLY A 212 7.38 -40.22 -47.30
N LYS A 213 7.58 -41.49 -46.88
CA LYS A 213 7.80 -41.89 -45.47
C LYS A 213 9.29 -41.96 -45.16
N THR A 214 9.76 -41.26 -44.12
CA THR A 214 11.02 -41.59 -43.42
C THR A 214 10.67 -42.19 -42.07
N SER A 215 11.28 -43.35 -41.78
CA SER A 215 10.94 -44.25 -40.66
C SER A 215 11.89 -44.01 -39.48
N ALA A 216 11.41 -44.23 -38.26
CA ALA A 216 12.14 -44.10 -37.00
C ALA A 216 13.48 -44.86 -36.93
N ASN A 217 13.72 -45.81 -37.86
CA ASN A 217 15.00 -46.48 -38.02
C ASN A 217 16.14 -45.54 -38.50
N ASP A 218 15.83 -44.47 -39.25
CA ASP A 218 16.83 -43.51 -39.74
C ASP A 218 17.32 -42.55 -38.63
N GLU A 219 16.51 -42.29 -37.59
CA GLU A 219 16.92 -41.48 -36.43
C GLU A 219 17.78 -42.26 -35.42
N LEU A 220 17.55 -43.58 -35.28
CA LEU A 220 18.28 -44.41 -34.32
C LEU A 220 19.77 -44.58 -34.72
N ALA A 221 20.06 -44.63 -36.03
CA ALA A 221 21.41 -44.70 -36.57
C ALA A 221 22.23 -43.42 -36.33
N ARG A 222 21.57 -42.27 -36.14
CA ARG A 222 22.21 -40.98 -35.84
C ARG A 222 22.63 -40.85 -34.36
N ILE A 223 21.98 -41.58 -33.45
CA ILE A 223 22.16 -41.42 -31.99
C ILE A 223 23.27 -42.35 -31.44
N LEU A 224 23.55 -43.48 -32.09
CA LEU A 224 24.56 -44.46 -31.62
C LEU A 224 25.97 -44.31 -32.24
N GLY A 225 26.18 -43.29 -33.08
CA GLY A 225 27.49 -42.69 -33.35
C GLY A 225 28.48 -43.42 -34.27
N LYS A 226 28.81 -42.76 -35.38
CA LYS A 226 30.20 -42.32 -35.61
C LYS A 226 30.21 -40.80 -35.60
#